data_AF-A0A8S4QDC8-F1
#
_entry.id   AF-A0A8S4QDC8-F1
#
_cell.length_a   1.000
_cell.length_b   1.000
_cell.length_c   1.000
_cell.angle_alpha   90.00
_cell.angle_beta   90.00
_cell.angle_gamma   90.00
#
_symmetry.space_group_name_H-M   'P 1'
#
loop_
_entity.id
_entity.type
_entity.pdbx_description
1 polymer ?
#
loop_
_entity_poly.entity_id
_entity_poly.type
_entity_poly.pdbx_seq_one_letter_code
_entity_poly.pdbx_strand_id
1 'polypeptide(L)' 'FLHDVTERNKLVRLGGDGSVTYGMRFTATLACMMDLHYYPLDSQNCTVEIESCVTLYSHD' A
#
# COMPACT_ATOMS: atom_id res chain seq x y z
N PHE A 1 -9.52 0.43 1.64
CA PHE A 1 -10.52 -0.63 1.44
C PHE A 1 -9.83 -1.98 1.25
N LEU A 2 -10.03 -2.90 2.18
CA LEU A 2 -9.59 -4.29 2.03
C LEU A 2 -10.58 -4.99 1.10
N HIS A 3 -10.10 -5.65 0.04
CA HIS A 3 -11.00 -6.30 -0.91
C HIS A 3 -11.62 -7.56 -0.28
N ASP A 4 -12.95 -7.62 -0.27
CA ASP A 4 -13.74 -8.76 0.20
C ASP A 4 -14.77 -9.12 -0.89
N VAL A 5 -14.49 -10.16 -1.70
CA VAL A 5 -15.50 -10.77 -2.60
C VAL A 5 -15.24 -12.28 -2.71
N THR A 6 -16.28 -13.04 -2.36
CA THR A 6 -16.40 -14.44 -1.90
C THR A 6 -15.46 -14.88 -0.76
N GLU A 7 -14.18 -14.48 -0.76
CA GLU A 7 -13.24 -14.64 0.37
C GLU A 7 -12.27 -13.44 0.43
N ARG A 8 -11.63 -13.21 1.60
CA ARG A 8 -10.54 -12.24 1.75
C ARG A 8 -9.41 -12.64 0.81
N ASN A 9 -9.10 -11.83 -0.20
CA ASN A 9 -8.03 -12.12 -1.17
C ASN A 9 -6.66 -12.07 -0.45
N LYS A 10 -6.28 -13.21 0.11
CA LYS A 10 -5.10 -13.44 0.93
C LYS A 10 -4.44 -14.74 0.49
N LEU A 11 -3.14 -14.70 0.33
CA LEU A 11 -2.27 -15.83 0.05
C LEU A 11 -1.35 -15.99 1.25
N VAL A 12 -1.26 -17.21 1.77
CA VAL A 12 -0.21 -17.60 2.71
C VAL A 12 0.51 -18.82 2.14
N ARG A 13 1.83 -18.75 2.02
CA ARG A 13 2.67 -19.89 1.62
C ARG A 13 3.76 -20.11 2.65
N LEU A 14 3.88 -21.35 3.11
CA LEU A 14 4.95 -21.82 3.99
C LEU A 14 6.03 -22.47 3.13
N GLY A 15 7.27 -21.99 3.24
CA GLY A 15 8.45 -22.63 2.69
C GLY A 15 8.91 -23.78 3.58
N GLY A 16 9.51 -24.81 2.99
CA GLY A 16 10.09 -25.94 3.75
C GLY A 16 11.26 -25.52 4.65
N ASP A 17 11.81 -24.33 4.43
CA ASP A 17 12.84 -23.66 5.23
C ASP A 17 12.27 -22.82 6.38
N GLY A 18 10.94 -22.75 6.52
CA GLY A 18 10.26 -21.93 7.53
C GLY A 18 9.95 -20.50 7.08
N SER A 19 10.24 -20.14 5.82
CA SER A 19 9.85 -18.83 5.27
C SER A 19 8.32 -18.72 5.13
N VAL A 20 7.79 -17.51 5.32
CA VAL A 20 6.36 -17.23 5.16
C VAL A 20 6.18 -16.14 4.11
N THR A 21 5.48 -16.48 3.03
CA THR A 21 5.04 -15.49 2.04
C THR A 21 3.59 -15.13 2.33
N TYR A 22 3.32 -13.84 2.56
CA TYR A 22 1.97 -13.30 2.74
C TYR A 22 1.66 -12.32 1.60
N GLY A 23 0.60 -12.58 0.85
CA GLY A 23 0.11 -11.69 -0.20
C GLY A 23 -1.33 -11.29 0.09
N MET A 24 -1.70 -10.04 -0.17
CA MET A 24 -3.10 -9.62 -0.11
C MET A 24 -3.39 -8.54 -1.14
N ARG A 25 -4.62 -8.52 -1.63
CA ARG A 25 -5.11 -7.44 -2.48
C ARG A 25 -5.79 -6.38 -1.61
N PHE A 26 -5.41 -5.12 -1.74
CA PHE A 26 -6.12 -3.99 -1.15
C PHE A 26 -6.23 -2.82 -2.14
N THR A 27 -7.23 -1.97 -1.94
CA THR A 27 -7.36 -0.66 -2.60
C THR A 27 -7.19 0.41 -1.53
N ALA A 28 -6.32 1.37 -1.76
CA ALA A 28 -6.12 2.51 -0.86
C ALA A 28 -6.35 3.81 -1.61
N THR A 29 -6.89 4.80 -0.92
CA THR A 29 -6.88 6.20 -1.34
C THR A 29 -5.77 6.86 -0.57
N LEU A 30 -4.75 7.35 -1.28
CA LEU A 30 -3.55 7.94 -0.69
C LEU A 30 -3.53 9.45 -0.96
N ALA A 31 -2.82 10.19 -0.12
CA ALA A 31 -2.54 11.60 -0.37
C ALA A 31 -1.35 11.74 -1.34
N CYS A 32 -1.48 12.63 -2.32
CA CYS A 32 -0.39 13.03 -3.20
C CYS A 32 -0.49 14.54 -3.39
N MET A 33 0.55 15.28 -2.99
CA MET A 33 0.60 16.73 -3.18
C MET A 33 0.97 17.01 -4.64
N MET A 34 0.02 17.56 -5.39
CA MET A 34 0.20 17.87 -6.80
C MET A 34 0.62 19.32 -7.01
N ASP A 35 1.50 19.54 -7.98
CA ASP A 35 1.86 20.88 -8.47
C ASP A 35 1.12 21.18 -9.77
N LEU A 36 0.12 22.07 -9.72
CA LEU A 36 -0.75 22.39 -10.86
C LEU A 36 -0.34 23.65 -11.66
N HIS A 37 0.89 24.15 -11.51
CA HIS A 37 1.32 25.40 -12.16
C HIS A 37 1.24 25.36 -13.70
N TYR A 38 1.31 24.17 -14.33
CA TYR A 38 1.31 24.00 -15.79
C TYR A 38 0.12 23.21 -16.35
N TYR A 39 -1.00 23.17 -15.62
CA TYR A 39 -2.19 22.43 -16.07
C TYR A 39 -2.64 22.81 -17.49
N PRO A 40 -2.99 21.86 -18.38
CA PRO A 40 -3.09 20.41 -18.17
C PRO A 40 -1.83 19.60 -18.59
N LEU A 41 -0.69 20.26 -18.80
CA LEU A 41 0.55 19.67 -19.30
C LEU A 41 1.61 19.51 -18.19
N ASP A 42 1.17 19.51 -16.94
CA ASP A 42 1.97 19.23 -15.76
C ASP A 42 2.28 17.73 -15.61
N SER A 43 3.30 17.43 -14.81
CA SER A 43 3.70 16.06 -14.48
C SER A 43 3.67 15.88 -12.98
N GLN A 44 3.06 14.80 -12.51
CA GLN A 44 2.93 14.50 -11.08
C GLN A 44 3.70 13.23 -10.74
N ASN A 45 4.52 13.30 -9.70
CA ASN A 45 5.22 12.14 -9.15
C ASN A 45 4.60 11.76 -7.79
N CYS A 46 3.74 10.75 -7.79
CA CYS A 46 3.10 10.24 -6.57
C CYS A 46 3.85 9.02 -6.04
N THR A 47 4.46 9.17 -4.86
CA THR A 47 5.16 8.09 -4.16
C THR A 47 4.20 7.37 -3.20
N VAL A 48 4.33 6.05 -3.11
CA VAL A 48 3.57 5.22 -2.17
C VAL A 48 4.48 4.79 -1.04
N GLU A 49 4.12 5.16 0.18
CA GLU A 49 4.83 4.80 1.41
C GLU A 49 3.98 3.81 2.22
N ILE A 50 4.60 2.75 2.72
CA ILE A 50 3.94 1.71 3.51
C ILE A 50 4.80 1.43 4.73
N GLU A 51 4.22 1.59 5.91
CA GLU A 51 4.91 1.39 7.18
C GLU A 51 4.07 0.57 8.16
N SER A 52 4.75 0.05 9.19
CA SER A 52 4.05 -0.56 10.31
C SER A 52 3.44 0.54 11.17
N CYS A 53 2.20 0.34 11.65
CA CYS A 53 1.54 1.32 12.51
C CYS A 53 2.33 1.61 13.80
N VAL A 54 3.06 0.61 14.32
CA VAL A 54 3.94 0.79 15.48
C VAL A 54 5.11 1.73 15.17
N THR A 55 5.64 1.68 13.94
CA THR A 55 6.70 2.58 13.50
C THR A 55 6.23 4.04 13.51
N LEU A 56 4.99 4.31 13.08
CA LEU A 56 4.42 5.65 13.15
C LEU A 56 4.35 6.17 14.59
N TYR A 57 3.84 5.37 15.53
CA TYR A 57 3.79 5.75 16.96
C TYR A 57 5.16 5.93 17.61
N SER A 58 6.23 5.36 17.06
CA SER A 58 7.59 5.55 17.57
C SER A 58 8.27 6.84 17.09
N HIS A 59 7.67 7.51 16.10
CA HIS A 59 8.17 8.76 15.51
C HIS A 59 7.34 10.00 15.88
N ASP A 60 6.23 9.83 16.61
CA ASP A 60 5.39 10.89 17.20
C ASP A 60 5.69 11.13 18.69
#